data_AF-A0A7C3BX67-F1
#
_entry.id   AF-A0A7C3BX67-F1
#
_cell.length_a   1.000
_cell.length_b   1.000
_cell.length_c   1.000
_cell.angle_alpha   90.00
_cell.angle_beta   90.00
_cell.angle_gamma   90.00
#
_symmetry.space_group_name_H-M   'P 1'
#
loop_
_entity.id
_entity.type
_entity.pdbx_description
1 polymer ?
#
loop_
_entity_poly.entity_id
_entity_poly.type
_entity_poly.pdbx_seq_one_letter_code
_entity_poly.pdbx_strand_id
1 'polypeptide(L)'
;MDMFSSMIDKMMGEMSQENKEALMDRMMEKFFAGMTIDDKKKMMLGMMPKMMQGINMMEVMPQMMAGMMGGPERGGGMMDMMTNMMRGKQAPKPPETPEEAVTHPTPDKPAMPAMMAEMMPYCLSMMLPEMPGEARVEFVMRMVSILKEQGTAGMSGEERQAFIARLVETVTTPG
;
A
#
# COMPACT_ATOMS: atom_id res chain seq x y z
N MET A 1 26.64 29.35 17.25
CA MET A 1 25.59 29.36 16.19
C MET A 1 24.19 29.38 16.82
N ASP A 2 24.05 29.78 18.09
CA ASP A 2 22.83 29.56 18.88
C ASP A 2 21.82 30.71 18.83
N MET A 3 22.24 31.90 18.37
CA MET A 3 21.33 33.03 18.16
C MET A 3 20.35 32.81 17.01
N PHE A 4 20.75 32.06 15.97
CA PHE A 4 19.88 31.77 14.84
C PHE A 4 18.82 30.73 15.20
N SER A 5 19.19 29.69 15.96
CA SER A 5 18.24 28.69 16.45
C SER A 5 17.22 29.27 17.43
N SER A 6 17.64 30.10 18.40
CA SER A 6 16.70 30.68 19.37
C SER A 6 15.73 31.69 18.73
N MET A 7 16.17 32.40 17.69
CA MET A 7 15.32 33.32 16.94
C MET A 7 14.29 32.57 16.08
N ILE A 8 14.68 31.44 15.49
CA ILE A 8 13.77 30.54 14.75
C ILE A 8 12.77 29.89 15.71
N ASP A 9 13.22 29.39 16.87
CA ASP A 9 12.33 28.76 17.85
C ASP A 9 11.29 29.75 18.38
N LYS A 10 11.68 31.01 18.61
CA LYS A 10 10.76 32.05 19.06
C LYS A 10 9.76 32.46 17.96
N MET A 11 10.24 32.60 16.73
CA MET A 11 9.42 32.94 15.56
C MET A 11 8.45 31.79 15.21
N MET A 12 8.89 30.54 15.34
CA MET A 12 8.01 29.38 15.24
C MET A 12 7.03 29.39 16.41
N GLY A 13 7.47 29.58 17.66
CA GLY A 13 6.60 29.64 18.84
C GLY A 13 5.40 30.58 18.68
N GLU A 14 5.60 31.76 18.10
CA GLU A 14 4.60 32.82 17.94
C GLU A 14 3.62 32.61 16.76
N MET A 15 3.85 31.64 15.87
CA MET A 15 2.93 31.33 14.77
C MET A 15 1.76 30.42 15.19
N SER A 16 0.60 30.63 14.55
CA SER A 16 -0.54 29.70 14.62
C SER A 16 -0.16 28.33 14.04
N GLN A 17 -0.83 27.27 14.49
CA GLN A 17 -0.59 25.91 13.99
C GLN A 17 -0.76 25.82 12.46
N GLU A 18 -1.80 26.46 11.90
CA GLU A 18 -2.01 26.49 10.44
C GLU A 18 -0.81 27.10 9.69
N ASN A 19 -0.21 28.18 10.21
CA ASN A 19 0.93 28.81 9.57
C ASN A 19 2.22 27.98 9.73
N LYS A 20 2.34 27.23 10.84
CA LYS A 20 3.44 26.26 11.03
C LYS A 20 3.33 25.11 10.06
N GLU A 21 2.15 24.53 9.94
CA GLU A 21 1.88 23.41 9.02
C GLU A 21 2.10 23.85 7.57
N ALA A 22 1.52 24.98 7.15
CA ALA A 22 1.72 25.50 5.81
C ALA A 22 3.19 25.87 5.51
N LEU A 23 3.95 26.36 6.51
CA LEU A 23 5.38 26.63 6.36
C LEU A 23 6.19 25.33 6.29
N MET A 24 5.86 24.33 7.11
CA MET A 24 6.50 23.01 7.08
C MET A 24 6.22 22.30 5.76
N ASP A 25 4.99 22.36 5.25
CA ASP A 25 4.60 21.78 3.96
C ASP A 25 5.38 22.42 2.82
N ARG A 26 5.42 23.77 2.76
CA ARG A 26 6.22 24.47 1.74
C ARG A 26 7.71 24.19 1.85
N MET A 27 8.24 24.05 3.06
CA MET A 27 9.64 23.76 3.29
C MET A 27 9.96 22.31 2.90
N MET A 28 9.08 21.36 3.24
CA MET A 28 9.18 19.96 2.81
C MET A 28 9.09 19.83 1.30
N GLU A 29 8.09 20.44 0.65
CA GLU A 29 7.97 20.43 -0.81
C GLU A 29 9.23 20.96 -1.49
N LYS A 30 9.79 22.08 -1.04
CA LYS A 30 11.04 22.62 -1.59
C LYS A 30 12.26 21.75 -1.28
N PHE A 31 12.32 21.16 -0.10
CA PHE A 31 13.39 20.25 0.30
C PHE A 31 13.34 18.94 -0.51
N PHE A 32 12.14 18.48 -0.86
CA PHE A 32 11.90 17.26 -1.63
C PHE A 32 11.82 17.48 -3.15
N ALA A 33 11.69 18.71 -3.63
CA ALA A 33 11.67 19.03 -5.06
C ALA A 33 13.04 18.83 -5.73
N GLY A 34 14.14 18.94 -4.97
CA GLY A 34 15.50 18.73 -5.45
C GLY A 34 16.04 17.30 -5.27
N MET A 35 15.25 16.38 -4.71
CA MET A 35 15.68 15.00 -4.42
C MET A 35 15.06 14.00 -5.38
N THR A 36 15.86 13.02 -5.82
CA THR A 36 15.34 11.89 -6.57
C THR A 36 14.50 10.97 -5.67
N ILE A 37 13.66 10.13 -6.27
CA ILE A 37 12.82 9.16 -5.53
C ILE A 37 13.70 8.22 -4.69
N ASP A 38 14.89 7.86 -5.19
CA ASP A 38 15.83 7.00 -4.47
C ASP A 38 16.46 7.71 -3.26
N ASP A 39 16.76 9.01 -3.37
CA ASP A 39 17.24 9.82 -2.25
C ASP A 39 16.16 9.96 -1.16
N LYS A 40 14.90 10.16 -1.55
CA LYS A 40 13.76 10.19 -0.62
C LYS A 40 13.61 8.86 0.12
N LYS A 41 13.68 7.74 -0.59
CA LYS A 41 13.61 6.40 0.01
C LYS A 41 14.76 6.15 0.97
N LYS A 42 15.99 6.51 0.59
CA LYS A 42 17.17 6.36 1.45
C LYS A 42 17.09 7.25 2.69
N MET A 43 16.53 8.45 2.57
CA MET A 43 16.29 9.36 3.69
C MET A 43 15.18 8.84 4.62
N MET A 44 14.06 8.34 4.09
CA MET A 44 12.99 7.71 4.89
C MET A 44 13.51 6.48 5.64
N LEU A 45 14.28 5.63 4.97
CA LEU A 45 14.95 4.47 5.57
C LEU A 45 15.99 4.88 6.64
N GLY A 46 16.63 6.03 6.49
CA GLY A 46 17.57 6.58 7.49
C GLY A 46 16.89 7.26 8.69
N MET A 47 15.67 7.79 8.52
CA MET A 47 14.90 8.42 9.60
C MET A 47 14.06 7.43 10.41
N MET A 48 13.63 6.31 9.83
CA MET A 48 12.92 5.25 10.55
C MET A 48 13.66 4.77 11.82
N PRO A 49 14.97 4.46 11.76
CA PRO A 49 15.73 4.07 12.95
C PRO A 49 15.83 5.18 13.98
N LYS A 50 15.93 6.46 13.55
CA LYS A 50 16.01 7.60 14.47
C LYS A 50 14.68 7.91 15.15
N MET A 51 13.55 7.67 14.47
CA MET A 51 12.21 7.68 15.09
C MET A 51 12.06 6.53 16.09
N MET A 52 12.62 5.35 15.81
CA MET A 52 12.62 4.22 16.76
C MET A 52 13.62 4.39 17.91
N GLN A 53 14.71 5.15 17.72
CA GLN A 53 15.75 5.38 18.74
C GLN A 53 15.36 6.43 19.79
N GLY A 54 14.33 7.26 19.52
CA GLY A 54 13.78 8.21 20.49
C GLY A 54 12.60 7.66 21.29
N ILE A 55 12.11 6.47 20.94
CA ILE A 55 10.98 5.83 21.62
C ILE A 55 11.54 4.74 22.54
N ASN A 56 11.48 5.00 23.84
CA ASN A 56 11.83 4.02 24.86
C ASN A 56 10.82 2.86 24.77
N MET A 57 11.16 1.79 24.03
CA MET A 57 10.24 0.69 23.74
C MET A 57 9.68 0.00 24.99
N MET A 58 10.31 0.17 26.16
CA MET A 58 9.79 -0.29 27.46
C MET A 58 8.61 0.54 28.00
N GLU A 59 8.52 1.84 27.68
CA GLU A 59 7.43 2.73 28.16
C GLU A 59 6.24 2.81 27.20
N VAL A 60 6.46 2.53 25.91
CA VAL A 60 5.39 2.62 24.90
C VAL A 60 4.62 1.31 24.76
N MET A 61 5.22 0.16 25.11
CA MET A 61 4.52 -1.12 25.09
C MET A 61 3.30 -1.14 26.03
N PRO A 62 3.36 -0.61 27.27
CA PRO A 62 2.20 -0.52 28.15
C PRO A 62 1.13 0.48 27.67
N GLN A 63 1.50 1.63 27.09
CA GLN A 63 0.55 2.60 26.55
C GLN A 63 -0.14 2.09 25.29
N MET A 64 0.59 1.38 24.44
CA MET A 64 0.03 0.73 23.26
C MET A 64 -0.87 -0.45 23.65
N MET A 65 -0.50 -1.23 24.67
CA MET A 65 -1.38 -2.23 25.28
C MET A 65 -2.60 -1.58 25.94
N ALA A 66 -2.49 -0.45 26.65
CA ALA A 66 -3.61 0.25 27.28
C ALA A 66 -4.57 0.87 26.26
N GLY A 67 -4.05 1.40 25.14
CA GLY A 67 -4.85 1.85 24.00
C GLY A 67 -5.57 0.69 23.30
N MET A 68 -4.95 -0.49 23.25
CA MET A 68 -5.52 -1.69 22.62
C MET A 68 -6.47 -2.47 23.55
N MET A 69 -6.27 -2.38 24.88
CA MET A 69 -7.03 -3.09 25.92
C MET A 69 -8.14 -2.23 26.57
N GLY A 70 -8.41 -1.04 26.01
CA GLY A 70 -9.58 -0.25 26.37
C GLY A 70 -9.42 0.51 27.69
N GLY A 71 -8.98 1.77 27.57
CA GLY A 71 -9.24 2.75 28.61
C GLY A 71 -10.75 3.07 28.69
N PRO A 72 -11.30 3.35 29.89
CA PRO A 72 -12.74 3.47 30.12
C PRO A 72 -13.45 4.66 29.43
N GLU A 73 -12.73 5.48 28.67
CA GLU A 73 -13.28 6.72 28.07
C GLU A 73 -13.12 6.84 26.55
N ARG A 74 -12.67 5.79 25.85
CA ARG A 74 -12.73 5.74 24.38
C ARG A 74 -13.38 4.45 23.92
N GLY A 75 -14.68 4.53 23.66
CA GLY A 75 -15.47 3.49 22.99
C GLY A 75 -14.99 3.25 21.57
N GLY A 76 -13.91 2.49 21.45
CA GLY A 76 -13.28 2.09 20.18
C GLY A 76 -12.10 1.13 20.34
N GLY A 77 -11.98 0.48 21.50
CA GLY A 77 -10.94 -0.51 21.77
C GLY A 77 -11.28 -1.89 21.19
N MET A 78 -10.27 -2.76 21.07
CA MET A 78 -10.37 -4.11 20.51
C MET A 78 -11.49 -4.97 21.13
N MET A 79 -11.87 -4.69 22.38
CA MET A 79 -12.97 -5.35 23.10
C MET A 79 -14.36 -5.02 22.52
N ASP A 80 -14.57 -3.80 22.02
CA ASP A 80 -15.81 -3.37 21.37
C ASP A 80 -15.92 -3.98 19.97
N MET A 81 -14.78 -4.11 19.29
CA MET A 81 -14.67 -4.86 18.05
C MET A 81 -14.91 -6.37 18.25
N MET A 82 -14.44 -6.95 19.37
CA MET A 82 -14.71 -8.35 19.75
C MET A 82 -16.18 -8.58 20.12
N THR A 83 -16.83 -7.60 20.75
CA THR A 83 -18.25 -7.62 21.10
C THR A 83 -19.13 -7.53 19.86
N ASN A 84 -18.78 -6.66 18.90
CA ASN A 84 -19.45 -6.59 17.59
C ASN A 84 -19.23 -7.86 16.75
N MET A 85 -18.09 -8.54 16.92
CA MET A 85 -17.83 -9.85 16.31
C MET A 85 -18.68 -10.97 16.96
N MET A 86 -18.90 -10.92 18.27
CA MET A 86 -19.81 -11.83 18.99
C MET A 86 -21.29 -11.60 18.66
N ARG A 87 -21.69 -10.38 18.26
CA ARG A 87 -23.10 -9.99 18.08
C ARG A 87 -23.69 -10.27 16.69
N GLY A 88 -22.97 -10.92 15.79
CA GLY A 88 -23.61 -11.68 14.70
C GLY A 88 -23.26 -11.30 13.26
N LYS A 89 -22.03 -11.62 12.84
CA LYS A 89 -21.81 -12.57 11.74
C LYS A 89 -20.63 -13.44 12.16
N GLN A 90 -20.95 -14.57 12.79
CA GLN A 90 -19.94 -15.52 13.26
C GLN A 90 -19.08 -15.96 12.08
N ALA A 91 -17.78 -15.64 12.15
CA ALA A 91 -16.79 -16.41 11.43
C ALA A 91 -16.86 -17.85 11.97
N PRO A 92 -16.84 -18.88 11.11
CA PRO A 92 -16.88 -20.26 11.58
C PRO A 92 -15.67 -20.51 12.48
N LYS A 93 -15.92 -21.06 13.68
CA LYS A 93 -14.85 -21.49 14.58
C LYS A 93 -13.95 -22.49 13.85
N PRO A 94 -12.62 -22.41 14.00
CA PRO A 94 -11.75 -23.47 13.51
C PRO A 94 -12.13 -24.79 14.22
N PRO A 95 -12.15 -25.92 13.51
CA PRO A 95 -12.53 -27.20 14.09
C PRO A 95 -11.56 -27.54 15.23
N GLU A 96 -12.10 -27.80 16.42
CA GLU A 96 -11.32 -28.05 17.63
C GLU A 96 -10.80 -29.50 17.67
N THR A 97 -11.29 -30.35 16.74
CA THR A 97 -10.84 -31.73 16.57
C THR A 97 -10.63 -32.08 15.09
N PRO A 98 -9.74 -33.05 14.77
CA PRO A 98 -9.47 -33.45 13.39
C PRO A 98 -10.69 -34.00 12.62
N GLU A 99 -11.71 -34.49 13.32
CA GLU A 99 -12.93 -35.07 12.70
C GLU A 99 -13.91 -34.01 12.18
N GLU A 100 -13.96 -32.81 12.77
CA GLU A 100 -14.86 -31.72 12.33
C GLU A 100 -14.37 -31.01 11.04
N ALA A 101 -13.09 -31.16 10.67
CA ALA A 101 -12.51 -30.52 9.49
C ALA A 101 -13.03 -31.07 8.15
N VAL A 102 -13.74 -32.20 8.15
CA VAL A 102 -14.09 -32.93 6.93
C VAL A 102 -15.46 -32.53 6.36
N THR A 103 -16.32 -31.82 7.12
CA THR A 103 -17.74 -31.64 6.75
C THR A 103 -18.17 -30.23 6.35
N HIS A 104 -17.28 -29.24 6.40
CA HIS A 104 -17.59 -27.88 5.96
C HIS A 104 -16.92 -27.57 4.61
N PRO A 105 -17.68 -27.38 3.51
CA PRO A 105 -17.10 -26.88 2.28
C PRO A 105 -16.68 -25.42 2.50
N THR A 106 -15.38 -25.16 2.60
CA THR A 106 -14.86 -23.79 2.63
C THR A 106 -15.15 -23.16 1.27
N PRO A 107 -15.74 -21.94 1.19
CA PRO A 107 -15.84 -21.24 -0.08
C PRO A 107 -14.42 -21.02 -0.58
N ASP A 108 -14.12 -21.52 -1.78
CA ASP A 108 -12.81 -21.45 -2.41
C ASP A 108 -12.28 -20.01 -2.37
N LYS A 109 -11.40 -19.71 -1.41
CA LYS A 109 -10.73 -18.41 -1.37
C LYS A 109 -9.82 -18.37 -2.60
N PRO A 110 -10.01 -17.43 -3.54
CA PRO A 110 -9.14 -17.35 -4.71
C PRO A 110 -7.70 -17.16 -4.22
N ALA A 111 -6.79 -18.01 -4.71
CA ALA A 111 -5.38 -17.90 -4.38
C ALA A 111 -4.86 -16.51 -4.75
N MET A 112 -3.88 -15.99 -3.99
CA MET A 112 -3.29 -14.66 -4.20
C MET A 112 -3.01 -14.31 -5.68
N PRO A 113 -2.51 -15.24 -6.54
CA PRO A 113 -2.31 -14.95 -7.96
C PRO A 113 -3.61 -14.64 -8.73
N ALA A 114 -4.71 -15.32 -8.44
CA ALA A 114 -6.00 -15.11 -9.10
C ALA A 114 -6.56 -13.73 -8.76
N MET A 115 -6.49 -13.34 -7.49
CA MET A 115 -6.88 -12.00 -7.05
C MET A 115 -6.05 -10.90 -7.75
N MET A 116 -4.72 -11.10 -7.88
CA MET A 116 -3.87 -10.15 -8.60
C MET A 116 -4.23 -10.05 -10.08
N ALA A 117 -4.54 -11.17 -10.73
CA ALA A 117 -4.94 -11.19 -12.14
C ALA A 117 -6.25 -10.41 -12.40
N GLU A 118 -7.20 -10.45 -11.46
CA GLU A 118 -8.44 -9.68 -11.54
C GLU A 118 -8.24 -8.18 -11.25
N MET A 119 -7.35 -7.85 -10.31
CA MET A 119 -7.11 -6.46 -9.91
C MET A 119 -6.23 -5.68 -10.90
N MET A 120 -5.29 -6.35 -11.57
CA MET A 120 -4.30 -5.68 -12.43
C MET A 120 -4.93 -4.83 -13.55
N PRO A 121 -5.95 -5.29 -14.31
CA PRO A 121 -6.59 -4.47 -15.33
C PRO A 121 -7.20 -3.17 -14.79
N TYR A 122 -7.80 -3.23 -13.60
CA TYR A 122 -8.39 -2.05 -12.95
C TYR A 122 -7.33 -1.04 -12.53
N CYS A 123 -6.19 -1.50 -12.01
CA CYS A 123 -5.08 -0.60 -11.70
C CYS A 123 -4.55 0.13 -12.95
N LEU A 124 -4.51 -0.57 -14.09
CA LEU A 124 -4.04 0.02 -15.35
C LEU A 124 -5.02 1.07 -15.90
N SER A 125 -6.33 0.87 -15.77
CA SER A 125 -7.33 1.83 -16.25
C SER A 125 -7.26 3.16 -15.52
N MET A 126 -6.87 3.15 -14.24
CA MET A 126 -6.66 4.38 -13.45
C MET A 126 -5.28 4.99 -13.68
N MET A 127 -4.24 4.17 -13.84
CA MET A 127 -2.86 4.66 -13.93
C MET A 127 -2.51 5.22 -15.30
N LEU A 128 -2.89 4.54 -16.39
CA LEU A 128 -2.47 4.92 -17.75
C LEU A 128 -2.89 6.35 -18.14
N PRO A 129 -4.10 6.85 -17.82
CA PRO A 129 -4.51 8.21 -18.15
C PRO A 129 -3.64 9.31 -17.54
N GLU A 130 -3.08 9.06 -16.34
CA GLU A 130 -2.24 10.00 -15.61
C GLU A 130 -0.78 10.03 -16.12
N MET A 131 -0.40 9.07 -16.96
CA MET A 131 0.94 9.00 -17.53
C MET A 131 1.10 9.97 -18.72
N PRO A 132 2.24 10.69 -18.83
CA PRO A 132 2.59 11.46 -20.02
C PRO A 132 2.59 10.58 -21.27
N GLY A 133 2.20 11.13 -22.42
CA GLY A 133 1.98 10.37 -23.65
C GLY A 133 3.16 9.48 -24.06
N GLU A 134 4.39 10.02 -24.10
CA GLU A 134 5.59 9.27 -24.46
C GLU A 134 5.89 8.14 -23.46
N ALA A 135 5.82 8.43 -22.16
CA ALA A 135 6.03 7.45 -21.10
C ALA A 135 4.95 6.34 -21.11
N ARG A 136 3.70 6.70 -21.47
CA ARG A 136 2.60 5.76 -21.63
C ARG A 136 2.85 4.79 -22.78
N VAL A 137 3.32 5.29 -23.93
CA VAL A 137 3.66 4.44 -25.09
C VAL A 137 4.77 3.46 -24.73
N GLU A 138 5.87 3.94 -24.11
CA GLU A 138 6.97 3.06 -23.70
C GLU A 138 6.50 1.99 -22.71
N PHE A 139 5.70 2.38 -21.73
CA PHE A 139 5.17 1.47 -20.72
C PHE A 139 4.28 0.38 -21.34
N VAL A 140 3.34 0.76 -22.21
CA VAL A 140 2.45 -0.21 -22.90
C VAL A 140 3.26 -1.15 -23.79
N MET A 141 4.25 -0.64 -24.52
CA MET A 141 5.11 -1.49 -25.36
C MET A 141 5.88 -2.52 -24.53
N ARG A 142 6.40 -2.12 -23.36
CA ARG A 142 7.08 -3.04 -22.44
C ARG A 142 6.13 -4.12 -21.93
N MET A 143 4.91 -3.76 -21.55
CA MET A 143 3.87 -4.72 -21.13
C MET A 143 3.55 -5.73 -22.23
N VAL A 144 3.30 -5.27 -23.45
CA VAL A 144 3.00 -6.14 -24.59
C VAL A 144 4.15 -7.11 -24.87
N SER A 145 5.41 -6.66 -24.76
CA SER A 145 6.58 -7.53 -24.90
C SER A 145 6.59 -8.64 -23.86
N ILE A 146 6.35 -8.30 -22.58
CA ILE A 146 6.29 -9.27 -21.48
C ILE A 146 5.14 -10.27 -21.70
N LEU A 147 3.94 -9.79 -22.05
CA LEU A 147 2.78 -10.65 -22.30
C LEU A 147 3.03 -11.60 -23.48
N LYS A 148 3.66 -11.13 -24.55
CA LYS A 148 4.04 -11.96 -25.70
C LYS A 148 5.05 -13.03 -25.31
N GLU A 149 6.09 -12.68 -24.57
CA GLU A 149 7.18 -13.60 -24.22
C GLU A 149 6.77 -14.60 -23.15
N GLN A 150 6.24 -14.11 -22.04
CA GLN A 150 5.90 -14.91 -20.85
C GLN A 150 4.54 -15.59 -20.99
N GLY A 151 3.58 -14.93 -21.63
CA GLY A 151 2.23 -15.50 -21.85
C GLY A 151 2.23 -16.68 -22.83
N THR A 152 3.30 -16.88 -23.58
CA THR A 152 3.48 -18.03 -24.49
C THR A 152 4.64 -18.94 -24.10
N ALA A 153 5.15 -18.81 -22.86
CA ALA A 153 6.18 -19.69 -22.34
C ALA A 153 5.65 -21.12 -22.25
N GLY A 154 6.38 -22.08 -22.84
CA GLY A 154 6.00 -23.50 -22.85
C GLY A 154 4.97 -23.90 -23.92
N MET A 155 4.48 -22.96 -24.73
CA MET A 155 3.59 -23.26 -25.87
C MET A 155 4.37 -23.81 -27.07
N SER A 156 3.70 -24.65 -27.87
CA SER A 156 4.17 -25.02 -29.20
C SER A 156 4.17 -23.81 -30.17
N GLY A 157 4.81 -23.97 -31.32
CA GLY A 157 4.85 -22.90 -32.34
C GLY A 157 3.46 -22.50 -32.84
N GLU A 158 2.57 -23.48 -33.04
CA GLU A 158 1.19 -23.23 -33.49
C GLU A 158 0.35 -22.53 -32.42
N GLU A 159 0.43 -22.98 -31.16
CA GLU A 159 -0.27 -22.36 -30.04
C GLU A 159 0.19 -20.91 -29.81
N ARG A 160 1.52 -20.68 -29.85
CA ARG A 160 2.09 -19.33 -29.78
C ARG A 160 1.59 -18.45 -30.91
N GLN A 161 1.53 -18.96 -32.14
CA GLN A 161 1.07 -18.19 -33.29
C GLN A 161 -0.42 -17.83 -33.16
N ALA A 162 -1.26 -18.77 -32.71
CA ALA A 162 -2.68 -18.54 -32.46
C ALA A 162 -2.90 -17.52 -31.33
N PHE A 163 -2.12 -17.60 -30.25
CA PHE A 163 -2.14 -16.63 -29.16
C PHE A 163 -1.80 -15.22 -29.66
N ILE A 164 -0.71 -15.08 -30.41
CA ILE A 164 -0.28 -13.78 -30.95
C ILE A 164 -1.32 -13.23 -31.92
N ALA A 165 -1.91 -14.06 -32.79
CA ALA A 165 -2.96 -13.62 -33.71
C ALA A 165 -4.16 -13.01 -32.96
N ARG A 166 -4.63 -13.67 -31.89
CA ARG A 166 -5.71 -13.13 -31.04
C ARG A 166 -5.32 -11.86 -30.30
N LEU A 167 -4.08 -11.78 -29.80
CA LEU A 167 -3.58 -10.56 -29.16
C LEU A 167 -3.62 -9.38 -30.14
N VAL A 168 -3.13 -9.57 -31.37
CA VAL A 168 -3.11 -8.53 -32.42
C VAL A 168 -4.54 -8.11 -32.77
N GLU A 169 -5.43 -9.06 -33.02
CA GLU A 169 -6.84 -8.78 -33.32
C GLU A 169 -7.48 -7.89 -32.24
N THR A 170 -7.25 -8.23 -30.97
CA THR A 170 -7.79 -7.50 -29.82
C THR A 170 -7.31 -6.04 -29.78
N VAL A 171 -6.03 -5.79 -30.05
CA VAL A 171 -5.46 -4.42 -29.96
C VAL A 171 -5.68 -3.58 -31.21
N THR A 172 -5.97 -4.20 -32.36
CA THR A 172 -6.25 -3.49 -33.62
C THR A 172 -7.73 -3.24 -33.87
N THR A 173 -8.62 -3.88 -33.10
CA THR A 173 -10.05 -3.63 -33.19
C THR A 173 -10.37 -2.31 -32.48
N PRO A 174 -10.99 -1.33 -33.16
CA PRO A 174 -11.41 -0.09 -32.50
C PRO A 174 -12.45 -0.42 -31.43
N GLY A 175 -12.18 0.03 -30.19
CA GLY A 175 -13.09 -0.07 -29.05
C GLY A 175 -14.14 1.04 -29.02
#